data_AF-A0A4P5UBC4-F1
#
_entry.id   AF-A0A4P5UBC4-F1
#
_cell.length_a   1.000
_cell.length_b   1.000
_cell.length_c   1.000
_cell.angle_alpha   90.00
_cell.angle_beta   90.00
_cell.angle_gamma   90.00
#
_symmetry.space_group_name_H-M   'P 1'
#
loop_
_entity.id
_entity.type
_entity.pdbx_description
1 polymer ?
#
loop_
_entity_poly.entity_id
_entity_poly.type
_entity_poly.pdbx_seq_one_letter_code
_entity_poly.pdbx_strand_id
1 'polypeptide(L)'
;MLNSILENSDQGETPKLAPITEAGSGSVQEQQKVYVAELIDKLNDLFGSETSEQDQLGYVNGTILGKVAESTTLQQQAANNTKEQFANSPNLKTKLQNAIIDSLDAHNAMSTKALNSPIVMHGLLDILLNHSGLYEKLRSQSGLRPG
;
A
#
# COMPACT_ATOMS: atom_id res chain seq x y z
N MET A 1 -22.00 13.18 -58.88
CA MET A 1 -22.07 14.31 -57.94
C MET A 1 -22.79 13.86 -56.68
N LEU A 2 -22.14 14.08 -55.54
CA LEU A 2 -22.56 14.28 -54.14
C LEU A 2 -24.04 14.11 -53.69
N ASN A 3 -24.14 13.55 -52.46
CA ASN A 3 -25.07 13.79 -51.34
C ASN A 3 -26.55 13.32 -51.40
N SER A 4 -26.95 12.42 -50.49
CA SER A 4 -27.50 12.77 -49.17
C SER A 4 -28.01 11.54 -48.40
N ILE A 5 -27.82 11.59 -47.07
CA ILE A 5 -28.16 10.63 -46.02
C ILE A 5 -29.63 10.82 -45.57
N LEU A 6 -30.10 9.86 -44.74
CA LEU A 6 -31.24 9.83 -43.80
C LEU A 6 -32.36 8.89 -44.31
N GLU A 7 -32.89 7.91 -43.57
CA GLU A 7 -32.84 7.50 -42.16
C GLU A 7 -33.47 6.07 -42.14
N ASN A 8 -32.99 5.17 -41.30
CA ASN A 8 -33.89 4.21 -40.64
C ASN A 8 -33.26 3.74 -39.35
N SER A 9 -33.97 4.06 -38.28
CA SER A 9 -33.67 3.80 -36.89
C SER A 9 -33.79 2.31 -36.61
N ASP A 10 -32.76 1.71 -36.01
CA ASP A 10 -32.98 0.52 -35.19
C ASP A 10 -32.28 0.69 -33.85
N GLN A 11 -33.06 0.45 -32.81
CA GLN A 11 -32.78 0.79 -31.42
C GLN A 11 -31.64 -0.09 -30.91
N GLY A 12 -30.51 0.53 -30.58
CA GLY A 12 -29.40 -0.12 -29.91
C GLY A 12 -29.73 -0.45 -28.46
N GLU A 13 -30.33 -1.61 -28.21
CA GLU A 13 -30.18 -2.27 -26.91
C GLU A 13 -28.73 -2.74 -26.79
N THR A 14 -27.90 -1.92 -26.16
CA THR A 14 -26.62 -2.38 -25.64
C THR A 14 -26.94 -3.42 -24.56
N PRO A 15 -26.47 -4.68 -24.68
CA PRO A 15 -26.58 -5.60 -23.58
C PRO A 15 -25.77 -5.00 -22.43
N LYS A 16 -26.45 -4.51 -21.39
CA LYS A 16 -25.80 -4.24 -20.11
C LYS A 16 -25.18 -5.55 -19.68
N LEU A 17 -23.84 -5.61 -19.74
CA LEU A 17 -23.08 -6.68 -19.12
C LEU A 17 -23.63 -6.83 -17.70
N ALA A 18 -24.18 -8.01 -17.41
CA ALA A 18 -24.59 -8.34 -16.04
C ALA A 18 -23.39 -8.02 -15.13
N PRO A 19 -23.60 -7.38 -13.96
CA PRO A 19 -22.53 -7.28 -13.00
C PRO A 19 -22.02 -8.70 -12.77
N ILE A 20 -20.71 -8.90 -12.90
CA ILE A 20 -20.08 -10.16 -12.56
C ILE A 20 -20.31 -10.33 -11.06
N THR A 21 -21.41 -11.01 -10.72
CA THR A 21 -21.86 -11.26 -9.36
C THR A 21 -20.81 -12.12 -8.67
N GLU A 22 -20.09 -11.50 -7.74
CA GLU A 22 -20.18 -11.76 -6.29
C GLU A 22 -19.85 -13.17 -5.75
N ALA A 23 -19.73 -14.19 -6.61
CA ALA A 23 -19.45 -15.57 -6.20
C ALA A 23 -17.96 -15.85 -5.89
N GLY A 24 -17.08 -14.88 -6.09
CA GLY A 24 -15.64 -14.98 -5.78
C GLY A 24 -15.07 -13.80 -4.99
N SER A 25 -15.79 -12.68 -4.86
CA SER A 25 -15.31 -11.53 -4.10
C SER A 25 -15.35 -11.78 -2.59
N GLY A 26 -16.38 -12.47 -2.08
CA GLY A 26 -16.49 -12.82 -0.67
C GLY A 26 -15.37 -13.76 -0.20
N SER A 27 -15.10 -14.81 -0.96
CA SER A 27 -14.04 -15.78 -0.63
C SER A 27 -12.63 -15.19 -0.77
N VAL A 28 -12.40 -14.30 -1.75
CA VAL A 28 -11.12 -13.58 -1.88
C VAL A 28 -10.94 -12.56 -0.75
N GLN A 29 -11.99 -11.81 -0.39
CA GLN A 29 -11.95 -10.87 0.72
C GLN A 29 -11.71 -11.56 2.06
N GLU A 30 -12.36 -12.71 2.30
CA GLU A 30 -12.15 -13.51 3.51
C GLU A 30 -10.71 -14.04 3.59
N GLN A 31 -10.19 -14.62 2.50
CA GLN A 31 -8.80 -15.09 2.45
C GLN A 31 -7.80 -13.95 2.68
N GLN A 32 -8.06 -12.78 2.11
CA GLN A 32 -7.21 -11.61 2.31
C GLN A 32 -7.27 -11.11 3.76
N LYS A 33 -8.44 -11.12 4.39
CA LYS A 33 -8.59 -10.76 5.81
C LYS A 33 -7.83 -11.73 6.72
N VAL A 34 -7.94 -13.03 6.47
CA VAL A 34 -7.21 -14.07 7.23
C VAL A 34 -5.70 -13.87 7.08
N TYR A 35 -5.20 -13.65 5.86
CA TYR A 35 -3.79 -13.38 5.62
C TYR A 35 -3.29 -12.13 6.36
N VAL A 36 -4.06 -11.04 6.34
CA VAL A 36 -3.70 -9.80 7.04
C VAL A 36 -3.70 -10.01 8.56
N ALA A 37 -4.67 -10.75 9.11
CA ALA A 37 -4.72 -11.07 10.53
C ALA A 37 -3.50 -11.89 10.98
N GLU A 38 -3.16 -12.96 10.25
CA GLU A 38 -1.97 -13.77 10.56
C GLU A 38 -0.66 -12.96 10.48
N LEU A 39 -0.58 -11.99 9.56
CA LEU A 39 0.57 -11.11 9.47
C LEU A 39 0.65 -10.19 10.68
N ILE A 40 -0.47 -9.58 11.08
CA ILE A 40 -0.54 -8.72 12.27
C ILE A 40 -0.11 -9.50 13.51
N ASP A 41 -0.59 -10.72 13.70
CA ASP A 41 -0.21 -11.56 14.85
C ASP A 41 1.31 -11.79 14.88
N LYS A 42 1.93 -12.14 13.74
CA LYS A 42 3.39 -12.32 13.65
C LYS A 42 4.17 -11.04 13.92
N LEU A 43 3.64 -9.89 13.51
CA LEU A 43 4.27 -8.59 13.75
C LEU A 43 4.17 -8.22 15.24
N ASN A 44 3.01 -8.46 15.86
CA ASN A 44 2.80 -8.25 17.28
C ASN A 44 3.72 -9.15 18.13
N ASP A 45 3.91 -10.41 17.74
CA ASP A 45 4.87 -11.33 18.39
C ASP A 45 6.32 -10.82 18.28
N LEU A 46 6.66 -10.15 17.18
CA LEU A 46 8.02 -9.66 16.90
C LEU A 46 8.32 -8.32 17.59
N PHE A 47 7.37 -7.38 17.57
CA PHE A 47 7.58 -5.99 18.00
C PHE A 47 6.86 -5.62 19.31
N GLY A 48 5.97 -6.48 19.81
CA GLY A 48 5.22 -6.25 21.03
C GLY A 48 4.21 -5.10 20.92
N SER A 49 3.73 -4.64 22.08
CA SER A 49 2.65 -3.63 22.17
C SER A 49 3.14 -2.18 22.25
N GLU A 50 4.44 -1.93 22.10
CA GLU A 50 4.98 -0.55 22.15
C GLU A 50 4.68 0.26 20.88
N THR A 51 4.31 -0.43 19.80
CA THR A 51 3.94 0.16 18.50
C THR A 51 2.56 -0.33 18.10
N SER A 52 1.82 0.48 17.32
CA SER A 52 0.51 0.05 16.82
C SER A 52 0.66 -0.93 15.66
N GLU A 53 -0.38 -1.74 15.39
CA GLU A 53 -0.42 -2.63 14.22
C GLU A 53 -0.16 -1.85 12.91
N GLN A 54 -0.66 -0.63 12.82
CA GLN A 54 -0.47 0.24 11.66
C GLN A 54 1.00 0.68 11.51
N ASP A 55 1.70 0.94 12.61
CA ASP A 55 3.13 1.29 12.61
C ASP A 55 3.94 0.08 12.13
N GLN A 56 3.67 -1.10 12.69
CA GLN A 56 4.37 -2.34 12.35
C GLN A 56 4.15 -2.72 10.88
N LEU A 57 2.90 -2.71 10.41
CA LEU A 57 2.56 -2.99 9.01
C LEU A 57 3.20 -1.97 8.06
N GLY A 58 3.12 -0.67 8.38
CA GLY A 58 3.72 0.38 7.57
C GLY A 58 5.25 0.29 7.51
N TYR A 59 5.88 -0.08 8.63
CA TYR A 59 7.31 -0.31 8.70
C TYR A 59 7.73 -1.50 7.83
N VAL A 60 7.13 -2.68 8.03
CA VAL A 60 7.55 -3.91 7.34
C VAL A 60 7.16 -3.91 5.86
N ASN A 61 5.87 -3.76 5.55
CA ASN A 61 5.38 -3.91 4.17
C ASN A 61 5.51 -2.63 3.34
N GLY A 62 5.47 -1.46 3.99
CA GLY A 62 5.60 -0.18 3.30
C GLY A 62 7.06 0.20 3.06
N THR A 63 7.89 0.13 4.11
CA THR A 63 9.22 0.73 4.08
C THR A 63 10.33 -0.29 3.86
N ILE A 64 10.42 -1.31 4.72
CA ILE A 64 11.50 -2.30 4.66
C ILE A 64 11.39 -3.16 3.41
N LEU A 65 10.20 -3.68 3.09
CA LEU A 65 9.97 -4.47 1.89
C LEU A 65 10.37 -3.69 0.63
N GLY A 66 9.95 -2.43 0.51
CA GLY A 66 10.30 -1.55 -0.62
C GLY A 66 11.81 -1.39 -0.77
N LYS A 67 12.49 -0.98 0.30
CA LYS A 67 13.95 -0.79 0.29
C LYS A 67 14.73 -2.05 -0.05
N VAL A 68 14.32 -3.21 0.49
CA VAL A 68 14.97 -4.49 0.17
C VAL A 68 14.74 -4.86 -1.30
N ALA A 69 13.54 -4.63 -1.83
CA ALA A 69 13.17 -4.95 -3.20
C ALA A 69 13.90 -4.10 -4.25
N GLU A 70 14.41 -2.92 -3.90
CA GLU A 70 15.23 -2.07 -4.77
C GLU A 70 16.62 -2.68 -5.09
N SER A 71 17.07 -3.69 -4.35
CA SER A 71 18.37 -4.30 -4.58
C SER A 71 18.39 -5.16 -5.84
N THR A 72 19.05 -4.67 -6.89
CA THR A 72 19.30 -5.44 -8.14
C THR A 72 20.00 -6.77 -7.89
N THR A 73 20.91 -6.84 -6.90
CA THR A 73 21.54 -8.08 -6.46
C THR A 73 20.50 -9.09 -5.94
N LEU A 74 19.57 -8.66 -5.08
CA LEU A 74 18.53 -9.55 -4.57
C LEU A 74 17.54 -9.97 -5.65
N GLN A 75 17.19 -9.05 -6.56
CA GLN A 75 16.36 -9.38 -7.71
C GLN A 75 17.00 -10.48 -8.57
N GLN A 76 18.31 -10.37 -8.87
CA GLN A 76 19.06 -11.41 -9.58
C GLN A 76 19.11 -12.72 -8.79
N GLN A 77 19.33 -12.67 -7.48
CA GLN A 77 19.36 -13.88 -6.67
C GLN A 77 17.98 -14.56 -6.63
N ALA A 78 16.89 -13.81 -6.47
CA ALA A 78 15.54 -14.35 -6.49
C ALA A 78 15.17 -14.98 -7.85
N ALA A 79 15.65 -14.41 -8.96
CA ALA A 79 15.41 -14.94 -10.30
C ALA A 79 16.15 -16.25 -10.59
N ASN A 80 17.31 -16.48 -9.95
CA ASN A 80 18.21 -17.59 -10.27
C ASN A 80 18.28 -18.67 -9.19
N ASN A 81 17.57 -18.52 -8.07
CA ASN A 81 17.63 -19.45 -6.94
C ASN A 81 16.23 -19.82 -6.46
N THR A 82 16.09 -21.00 -5.87
CA THR A 82 14.87 -21.35 -5.12
C THR A 82 14.69 -20.42 -3.92
N LYS A 83 13.47 -20.31 -3.40
CA LYS A 83 13.17 -19.51 -2.20
C LYS A 83 14.02 -19.92 -1.00
N GLU A 84 14.26 -21.22 -0.82
CA GLU A 84 15.08 -21.75 0.27
C GLU A 84 16.55 -21.34 0.14
N GLN A 85 17.12 -21.42 -1.06
CA GLN A 85 18.48 -20.94 -1.32
C GLN A 85 18.59 -19.42 -1.15
N PHE A 86 17.61 -18.67 -1.65
CA PHE A 86 17.55 -17.21 -1.50
C PHE A 86 17.48 -16.80 -0.02
N ALA A 87 16.64 -17.46 0.78
CA ALA A 87 16.50 -17.19 2.22
C ALA A 87 17.81 -17.39 3.00
N ASN A 88 18.69 -18.27 2.51
CA ASN A 88 20.01 -18.53 3.10
C ASN A 88 21.12 -17.61 2.56
N SER A 89 20.80 -16.69 1.63
CA SER A 89 21.78 -15.78 1.03
C SER A 89 22.36 -14.79 2.06
N PRO A 90 23.68 -14.68 2.20
CA PRO A 90 24.31 -13.61 2.98
C PRO A 90 23.92 -12.21 2.49
N ASN A 91 23.74 -12.04 1.17
CA ASN A 91 23.34 -10.76 0.60
C ASN A 91 21.95 -10.34 1.10
N LEU A 92 21.00 -11.28 1.27
CA LEU A 92 19.67 -10.97 1.79
C LEU A 92 19.77 -10.37 3.19
N LYS A 93 20.56 -10.99 4.07
CA LYS A 93 20.78 -10.50 5.45
C LYS A 93 21.41 -9.11 5.47
N THR A 94 22.48 -8.92 4.69
CA THR A 94 23.16 -7.61 4.60
C THR A 94 22.22 -6.53 4.06
N LYS A 95 21.45 -6.82 3.01
CA LYS A 95 20.54 -5.84 2.40
C LYS A 95 19.35 -5.53 3.30
N LEU A 96 18.83 -6.51 4.04
CA LEU A 96 17.83 -6.26 5.07
C LEU A 96 18.35 -5.34 6.18
N GLN A 97 19.55 -5.60 6.69
CA GLN A 97 20.16 -4.74 7.71
C GLN A 97 20.38 -3.31 7.20
N ASN A 98 20.90 -3.15 5.98
CA ASN A 98 21.07 -1.84 5.38
C ASN A 98 19.72 -1.13 5.20
N ALA A 99 18.68 -1.83 4.73
CA ALA A 99 17.34 -1.25 4.60
C ALA A 99 16.77 -0.74 5.94
N ILE A 100 17.05 -1.44 7.05
CA ILE A 100 16.68 -1.00 8.40
C ILE A 100 17.40 0.29 8.78
N ILE A 101 18.72 0.36 8.55
CA ILE A 101 19.53 1.57 8.82
C ILE A 101 19.04 2.75 7.96
N ASP A 102 18.92 2.54 6.65
CA ASP A 102 18.49 3.57 5.71
C ASP A 102 17.06 4.05 5.99
N SER A 103 16.19 3.16 6.51
CA SER A 103 14.85 3.52 6.97
C SER A 103 14.88 4.40 8.19
N LEU A 104 15.73 4.07 9.18
CA LEU A 104 15.88 4.87 10.39
C LEU A 104 16.41 6.26 10.06
N ASP A 105 17.45 6.36 9.24
CA ASP A 105 18.06 7.62 8.84
C ASP A 105 17.07 8.51 8.08
N ALA A 106 16.35 7.94 7.11
CA ALA A 106 15.32 8.66 6.37
C ALA A 106 14.20 9.15 7.29
N HIS A 107 13.70 8.30 8.19
CA HIS A 107 12.64 8.66 9.13
C HIS A 107 13.07 9.79 10.08
N ASN A 108 14.28 9.69 10.64
CA ASN A 108 14.85 10.72 11.51
C ASN A 108 15.04 12.03 10.76
N ALA A 109 15.56 11.99 9.53
CA ALA A 109 15.76 13.18 8.71
C ALA A 109 14.44 13.88 8.38
N MET A 110 13.43 13.13 7.92
CA MET A 110 12.10 13.67 7.60
C MET A 110 11.42 14.26 8.84
N SER A 111 11.43 13.53 9.96
CA SER A 111 10.81 13.96 11.21
C SER A 111 11.49 15.21 11.78
N THR A 112 12.83 15.22 11.82
CA THR A 112 13.62 16.37 12.27
C THR A 112 13.34 17.59 11.42
N LYS A 113 13.26 17.43 10.10
CA LYS A 113 12.96 18.54 9.18
C LYS A 113 11.55 19.08 9.39
N ALA A 114 10.56 18.21 9.55
CA ALA A 114 9.18 18.60 9.82
C ALA A 114 9.05 19.37 11.14
N LEU A 115 9.69 18.89 12.20
CA LEU A 115 9.63 19.51 13.53
C LEU A 115 10.35 20.87 13.59
N ASN A 116 11.45 21.03 12.84
CA ASN A 116 12.28 22.23 12.90
C ASN A 116 11.96 23.26 11.81
N SER A 117 10.97 23.03 10.94
CA SER A 117 10.63 23.94 9.85
C SER A 117 9.11 24.16 9.75
N PRO A 118 8.61 25.36 10.06
CA PRO A 118 7.20 25.71 9.88
C PRO A 118 6.72 25.52 8.43
N ILE A 119 7.58 25.79 7.45
CA ILE A 119 7.27 25.61 6.03
C ILE A 119 7.00 24.13 5.72
N VAL A 120 7.84 23.22 6.22
CA VAL A 120 7.65 21.78 6.01
C VAL A 120 6.43 21.26 6.76
N MET A 121 6.22 21.72 8.01
CA MET A 121 5.02 21.38 8.78
C MET A 121 3.73 21.81 8.06
N HIS A 122 3.67 23.04 7.56
CA HIS A 122 2.52 23.52 6.80
C HIS A 122 2.32 22.73 5.50
N GLY A 123 3.40 22.40 4.79
CA GLY A 123 3.33 21.54 3.60
C GLY A 123 2.79 20.14 3.90
N LEU A 124 3.17 19.53 5.02
CA LEU A 124 2.61 18.24 5.44
C LEU A 124 1.12 18.33 5.77
N LEU A 125 0.69 19.38 6.48
CA LEU A 125 -0.74 19.60 6.76
C LEU A 125 -1.55 19.77 5.48
N ASP A 126 -1.03 20.54 4.52
CA ASP A 126 -1.66 20.72 3.20
C ASP A 126 -1.83 19.39 2.46
N ILE A 127 -0.77 18.57 2.41
CA ILE A 127 -0.82 17.22 1.81
C ILE A 127 -1.86 16.34 2.51
N LEU A 128 -1.93 16.37 3.84
CA LEU A 128 -2.88 15.56 4.58
C LEU A 128 -4.33 15.96 4.30
N LEU A 129 -4.61 17.26 4.26
CA LEU A 129 -5.95 17.80 4.05
C LEU A 129 -6.42 17.69 2.60
N ASN A 130 -5.54 17.97 1.65
CA ASN A 130 -5.93 18.14 0.24
C ASN A 130 -5.61 16.93 -0.64
N HIS A 131 -4.69 16.06 -0.21
CA HIS A 131 -4.22 14.93 -1.02
C HIS A 131 -4.35 13.56 -0.36
N SER A 132 -4.44 13.50 0.97
CA SER A 132 -4.47 12.23 1.72
C SER A 132 -5.82 11.92 2.37
N GLY A 133 -6.81 12.80 2.23
CA GLY A 133 -8.17 12.60 2.73
C GLY A 133 -8.26 12.49 4.26
N LEU A 134 -7.41 13.25 4.99
CA LEU A 134 -7.38 13.20 6.45
C LEU A 134 -8.75 13.52 7.06
N TYR A 135 -9.42 14.56 6.56
CA TYR A 135 -10.71 14.99 7.09
C TYR A 135 -11.78 13.91 6.93
N GLU A 136 -11.88 13.33 5.73
CA GLU A 136 -12.84 12.28 5.40
C GLU A 136 -12.58 11.02 6.25
N LYS A 137 -11.31 10.65 6.42
CA LYS A 137 -10.91 9.53 7.27
C LYS A 137 -11.38 9.75 8.71
N LEU A 138 -11.06 10.89 9.32
CA LEU A 138 -11.48 11.23 10.68
C LEU A 138 -13.02 11.29 10.81
N ARG A 139 -13.72 11.82 9.81
CA ARG A 139 -15.19 11.88 9.80
C ARG A 139 -15.82 10.49 9.73
N SER A 140 -15.29 9.61 8.89
CA SER A 140 -15.79 8.23 8.79
C SER A 140 -15.60 7.44 10.08
N GLN A 141 -14.48 7.67 10.79
CA GLN A 141 -14.17 7.02 12.07
C GLN A 141 -15.03 7.52 13.23
N SER A 142 -15.45 8.79 13.21
CA SER A 142 -16.28 9.39 14.26
C SER A 142 -17.78 9.02 14.17
N GLY A 143 -18.21 8.30 13.13
CA GLY A 143 -19.60 7.85 12.96
C GLY A 143 -20.60 8.98 12.66
N LEU A 144 -20.14 10.21 12.44
CA LEU A 144 -20.98 11.36 12.10
C LEU A 144 -21.44 11.27 10.63
N ARG A 145 -22.68 10.82 10.42
CA ARG A 145 -23.33 10.77 9.10
C ARG A 145 -23.29 12.14 8.40
N PRO A 146 -23.16 12.19 7.06
CA PRO A 146 -23.36 13.44 6.32
C PRO A 146 -24.81 13.91 6.49
N GLY A 147 -24.98 15.20 6.80
CA GLY A 147 -26.25 15.90 6.64
C GLY A 147 -26.40 16.40 5.21
#